data_AF-A0A844FWH0-F1
#
_entry.id   AF-A0A844FWH0-F1
#
_cell.length_a   1.000
_cell.length_b   1.000
_cell.length_c   1.000
_cell.angle_alpha   90.00
_cell.angle_beta   90.00
_cell.angle_gamma   90.00
#
_symmetry.space_group_name_H-M   'P 1'
#
loop_
_entity.id
_entity.type
_entity.pdbx_description
1 polymer ?
#
loop_
_entity_poly.entity_id
_entity_poly.type
_entity_poly.pdbx_seq_one_letter_code
_entity_poly.pdbx_strand_id
1 'polypeptide(L)' 'MYMKYKSNHNVVYSCKYHVVWCPKYRRSVLIDGVDVRLKELIKETCDQLNV' A
#
# COMPACT_ATOMS: atom_id res chain seq x y z
N MET A 1 15.85 -8.82 16.25
CA MET A 1 14.90 -8.08 15.37
C MET A 1 15.08 -8.60 13.96
N TYR A 2 14.29 -9.61 13.57
CA TYR A 2 14.48 -10.31 12.28
C TYR A 2 13.79 -9.54 11.15
N MET A 3 14.55 -9.21 10.10
CA MET A 3 13.98 -8.67 8.88
C MET A 3 13.34 -9.83 8.09
N LYS A 4 12.03 -9.74 7.83
CA LYS A 4 11.30 -10.76 7.07
C LYS A 4 11.66 -10.60 5.58
N TYR A 5 12.30 -11.61 5.00
CA TYR A 5 12.63 -11.68 3.58
C TYR A 5 11.58 -12.52 2.85
N LYS A 6 11.15 -12.07 1.66
CA LYS A 6 10.38 -12.88 0.72
C LYS A 6 11.35 -13.63 -0.18
N SER A 7 10.99 -14.83 -0.62
CA SER A 7 11.79 -15.63 -1.54
C SER A 7 10.92 -16.20 -2.66
N ASN A 8 11.46 -16.22 -3.87
CA ASN A 8 10.98 -17.05 -4.98
C ASN A 8 12.04 -18.11 -5.30
N HIS A 9 11.81 -18.98 -6.28
CA HIS A 9 12.66 -20.11 -6.65
C HIS A 9 14.15 -19.79 -6.69
N ASN A 10 14.52 -18.61 -7.20
CA ASN A 10 15.92 -18.22 -7.39
C ASN A 10 16.34 -16.91 -6.71
N VAL A 11 15.41 -16.19 -6.06
CA VAL A 11 15.69 -14.84 -5.54
C VAL A 11 15.11 -14.65 -4.15
N VAL A 12 15.95 -14.21 -3.22
CA VAL A 12 15.57 -13.76 -1.86
C VAL A 12 15.67 -12.24 -1.81
N TYR A 13 14.60 -11.56 -1.41
CA TYR A 13 14.52 -10.10 -1.42
C TYR A 13 13.72 -9.52 -0.25
N SER A 14 13.99 -8.26 0.06
CA SER A 14 13.19 -7.44 0.98
C SER A 14 13.09 -6.03 0.40
N CYS A 15 12.00 -5.76 -0.31
CA CYS A 15 11.76 -4.49 -0.97
C CYS A 15 10.67 -3.73 -0.20
N LYS A 16 11.03 -2.61 0.43
CA LYS A 16 10.12 -1.74 1.16
C LYS A 16 10.12 -0.38 0.48
N TYR A 17 8.94 0.16 0.23
CA TYR A 17 8.77 1.42 -0.50
C TYR A 17 7.92 2.41 0.31
N HIS A 18 8.30 3.68 0.27
CA HIS A 18 7.47 4.77 0.75
C HIS A 18 6.72 5.38 -0.44
N VAL A 19 5.43 5.07 -0.57
CA VAL A 19 4.58 5.54 -1.65
C VAL A 19 3.70 6.68 -1.15
N VAL A 20 3.72 7.81 -1.84
CA VAL A 20 2.92 9.00 -1.54
C VAL A 20 2.25 9.48 -2.82
N TRP A 21 0.99 9.89 -2.74
CA TRP A 21 0.26 10.51 -3.84
C TRP A 21 -0.65 11.64 -3.35
N CYS A 22 -1.25 12.38 -4.28
CA CYS A 22 -2.20 13.44 -3.99
C CYS A 22 -3.47 13.30 -4.85
N PRO A 23 -4.64 13.74 -4.35
CA PRO A 23 -5.85 13.85 -5.17
C PRO A 23 -5.67 14.81 -6.34
N LYS A 24 -6.47 14.61 -7.40
CA LYS A 24 -6.48 15.50 -8.57
C LYS A 24 -6.73 16.95 -8.13
N TYR A 25 -5.91 17.88 -8.62
CA TYR A 25 -5.92 19.31 -8.25
C TYR A 25 -5.69 19.60 -6.76
N ARG A 26 -5.13 18.65 -5.99
CA ARG A 26 -4.85 18.80 -4.54
C ARG A 26 -6.09 19.24 -3.73
N ARG A 27 -7.28 18.83 -4.16
CA ARG A 27 -8.52 19.08 -3.42
C ARG A 27 -8.51 18.26 -2.13
N SER A 28 -8.97 18.86 -1.03
CA SER A 28 -9.16 18.19 0.26
C SER A 28 -10.39 17.28 0.23
N VAL A 29 -10.33 16.20 -0.55
CA VAL A 29 -11.42 15.22 -0.70
C VAL A 29 -11.28 14.02 0.23
N LEU A 30 -10.14 13.88 0.91
CA LEU A 30 -9.85 12.80 1.86
C LEU A 30 -10.33 13.16 3.27
N ILE A 31 -11.57 13.61 3.37
CA ILE A 31 -12.25 14.00 4.61
C ILE A 31 -13.65 13.35 4.63
N ASP A 32 -14.36 13.47 5.75
CA ASP A 32 -15.75 13.00 5.90
C ASP A 32 -15.97 11.52 5.56
N GLY A 33 -15.03 10.65 5.96
CA GLY A 33 -15.14 9.20 5.79
C GLY A 33 -14.72 8.68 4.42
N VAL A 34 -14.43 9.55 3.44
CA VAL A 34 -13.83 9.14 2.17
C VAL A 34 -12.46 8.51 2.39
N ASP A 35 -11.71 8.98 3.39
CA ASP A 35 -10.42 8.42 3.78
C ASP A 35 -10.54 7.00 4.34
N VAL A 36 -11.62 6.69 5.07
CA VAL A 36 -11.90 5.37 5.63
C VAL A 36 -12.11 4.37 4.50
N ARG A 37 -13.02 4.67 3.55
CA ARG A 37 -13.28 3.76 2.43
C ARG A 37 -12.06 3.61 1.52
N LEU A 38 -11.28 4.67 1.32
CA LEU A 38 -10.04 4.59 0.55
C LEU A 38 -9.03 3.64 1.22
N LYS A 39 -8.85 3.72 2.54
CA LYS A 39 -7.96 2.81 3.28
C LYS A 39 -8.40 1.35 3.17
N GLU A 40 -9.71 1.08 3.19
CA GLU A 40 -10.24 -0.26 2.97
C GLU A 40 -9.91 -0.79 1.58
N LEU A 41 -10.20 0.00 0.52
CA LEU A 41 -9.91 -0.38 -0.86
C LEU A 41 -8.41 -0.65 -1.11
N ILE A 42 -7.54 0.14 -0.49
CA ILE A 42 -6.09 -0.08 -0.57
C ILE A 42 -5.72 -1.41 0.07
N LYS A 43 -6.26 -1.74 1.25
CA LYS A 43 -6.00 -3.04 1.91
C LYS A 43 -6.51 -4.20 1.07
N GLU A 44 -7.75 -4.12 0.58
CA GLU A 44 -8.35 -5.13 -0.30
C GLU A 44 -7.47 -5.37 -1.55
N THR A 45 -6.95 -4.30 -2.15
CA THR A 45 -6.07 -4.38 -3.34
C THR A 45 -4.70 -4.98 -3.00
N CYS A 46 -4.11 -4.60 -1.86
CA CYS A 46 -2.84 -5.17 -1.38
C CYS A 46 -2.97 -6.67 -1.13
N ASP A 47 -4.07 -7.11 -0.52
CA ASP A 47 -4.35 -8.52 -0.26
C ASP A 47 -4.49 -9.30 -1.57
N GLN A 48 -5.20 -8.76 -2.57
CA GLN A 48 -5.32 -9.37 -3.90
C GLN A 48 -3.97 -9.51 -4.61
N LEU A 49 -3.11 -8.49 -4.50
CA LEU A 49 -1.79 -8.46 -5.15
C LEU A 49 -0.69 -9.15 -4.33
N ASN A 50 -0.99 -9.64 -3.12
CA ASN A 50 -0.04 -10.20 -2.17
C ASN A 50 1.15 -9.28 -1.87
N VAL A 51 0.90 -7.97 -1.76
CA VAL A 51 1.93 -6.96 -1.46
C VAL A 51 2.08 -6.76 0.04
#